data_AF-A0A0B9AE05-F1
#
_entry.id   AF-A0A0B9AE05-F1
#
_cell.length_a   1.000
_cell.length_b   1.000
_cell.length_c   1.000
_cell.angle_alpha   90.00
_cell.angle_beta   90.00
_cell.angle_gamma   90.00
#
_symmetry.space_group_name_H-M   'P 1'
#
loop_
_entity.id
_entity.type
_entity.pdbx_description
1 polymer ?
#
loop_
_entity_poly.entity_id
_entity_poly.type
_entity_poly.pdbx_seq_one_letter_code
_entity_poly.pdbx_strand_id
1 'polypeptide(L)'
;MIRYRNFKTLCSYVCGEFIRFYLTTGCDQIGYTHSQITEGLPNYSCRLDSDDGSVLLLPLDDWVDRLDEVMPLVRTWLGEHSDLKGCKPEKSHYQGDRYWFTRWQEANPW
;
A
#
# COMPACT_ATOMS: atom_id res chain seq x y z
N MET A 1 -9.22 22.79 -8.14
CA MET A 1 -8.12 22.78 -7.14
C MET A 1 -8.35 21.75 -6.03
N ILE A 2 -9.53 21.70 -5.38
CA ILE A 2 -9.81 20.77 -4.26
C ILE A 2 -9.69 19.29 -4.67
N ARG A 3 -10.27 18.90 -5.81
CA ARG A 3 -10.24 17.51 -6.29
C ARG A 3 -8.82 16.97 -6.49
N TYR A 4 -7.94 17.76 -7.10
CA TYR A 4 -6.55 17.38 -7.25
C TYR A 4 -5.82 17.28 -5.91
N ARG A 5 -6.12 18.18 -4.95
CA ARG A 5 -5.58 18.07 -3.58
C ARG A 5 -6.04 16.77 -2.91
N ASN A 6 -7.31 16.41 -3.01
CA ASN A 6 -7.84 15.18 -2.44
C ASN A 6 -7.23 13.94 -3.11
N PHE A 7 -7.00 13.98 -4.42
CA PHE A 7 -6.23 12.94 -5.10
C PHE A 7 -4.81 12.80 -4.55
N LYS A 8 -4.10 13.91 -4.32
CA LYS A 8 -2.75 13.85 -3.71
C LYS A 8 -2.79 13.32 -2.28
N THR A 9 -3.84 13.62 -1.51
CA THR A 9 -4.06 13.01 -0.19
C THR A 9 -4.28 11.51 -0.31
N LEU A 10 -5.14 11.05 -1.23
CA LEU A 10 -5.36 9.63 -1.52
C LEU A 10 -4.05 8.92 -1.86
N CYS A 11 -3.28 9.44 -2.82
CA CYS A 11 -1.96 8.91 -3.16
C CYS A 11 -1.02 8.88 -1.96
N SER A 12 -1.01 9.94 -1.14
CA SER A 12 -0.15 10.00 0.05
C SER A 12 -0.51 8.92 1.07
N TYR A 13 -1.80 8.59 1.22
CA TYR A 13 -2.25 7.58 2.16
C TYR A 13 -1.92 6.17 1.64
N VAL A 14 -2.26 5.86 0.39
CA VAL A 14 -2.01 4.55 -0.20
C VAL A 14 -0.51 4.28 -0.33
N CYS A 15 0.23 5.21 -0.96
CA CYS A 15 1.68 5.08 -1.13
C CYS A 15 2.41 5.07 0.22
N GLY A 16 1.94 5.86 1.20
CA GLY A 16 2.53 5.88 2.54
C GLY A 16 2.45 4.52 3.23
N GLU A 17 1.29 3.87 3.21
CA GLU A 17 1.14 2.52 3.77
C GLU A 17 1.95 1.48 2.98
N PHE A 18 1.93 1.56 1.65
CA PHE A 18 2.72 0.67 0.78
C PHE A 18 4.22 0.78 1.06
N ILE A 19 4.78 1.99 1.13
CA ILE A 19 6.21 2.21 1.41
C ILE A 19 6.57 1.69 2.81
N ARG A 20 5.74 1.96 3.82
CA ARG A 20 5.95 1.43 5.18
C ARG A 20 6.00 -0.10 5.18
N PHE A 21 5.07 -0.74 4.49
CA PHE A 21 5.03 -2.19 4.32
C PHE A 21 6.29 -2.72 3.61
N TYR A 22 6.59 -2.20 2.43
CA TYR A 22 7.71 -2.64 1.60
C TYR A 22 9.05 -2.47 2.32
N LEU A 23 9.33 -1.29 2.87
CA LEU A 23 10.60 -1.02 3.54
C LEU A 23 10.77 -1.81 4.86
N THR A 24 9.68 -2.18 5.53
CA THR A 24 9.75 -2.95 6.78
C THR A 24 9.93 -4.44 6.52
N THR A 25 9.28 -4.97 5.49
CA THR A 25 9.17 -6.42 5.26
C THR A 25 10.07 -6.91 4.13
N GLY A 26 10.40 -6.05 3.17
CA GLY A 26 11.03 -6.43 1.90
C GLY A 26 10.13 -7.28 1.00
N CYS A 27 8.81 -7.27 1.22
CA CYS A 27 7.88 -8.02 0.39
C CYS A 27 7.66 -7.31 -0.95
N ASP A 28 8.07 -7.97 -2.04
CA ASP A 28 8.01 -7.50 -3.43
C ASP A 28 6.81 -8.05 -4.21
N GLN A 29 5.97 -8.88 -3.58
CA GLN A 29 4.74 -9.45 -4.17
C GLN A 29 3.65 -8.42 -4.45
N ILE A 30 3.78 -7.20 -3.90
CA ILE A 30 2.79 -6.14 -4.03
C ILE A 30 3.35 -4.99 -4.87
N GLY A 31 2.61 -4.58 -5.90
CA GLY A 31 2.84 -3.38 -6.68
C GLY A 31 1.93 -2.22 -6.24
N TYR A 32 2.43 -0.98 -6.36
CA TYR A 32 1.64 0.24 -6.22
C TYR A 32 1.75 1.12 -7.47
N THR A 33 0.60 1.63 -7.93
CA THR A 33 0.55 2.65 -8.98
C THR A 33 -0.63 3.62 -8.81
N HIS A 34 -0.72 4.64 -9.67
CA HIS A 34 -1.84 5.58 -9.72
C HIS A 34 -2.08 6.16 -11.12
N SER A 35 -3.26 6.76 -11.32
CA SER A 35 -3.74 7.19 -12.64
C SER A 35 -2.91 8.27 -13.35
N GLN A 36 -2.06 9.01 -12.62
CA GLN A 36 -1.13 9.96 -13.23
C GLN A 36 0.17 9.35 -13.78
N ILE A 37 0.46 8.07 -13.49
CA ILE A 37 1.65 7.38 -13.99
C ILE A 37 1.31 6.15 -14.84
N THR A 38 0.11 5.60 -14.70
CA THR A 38 -0.34 4.43 -15.46
C THR A 38 -1.57 4.75 -16.28
N GLU A 39 -1.46 4.55 -17.59
CA GLU A 39 -2.55 4.68 -18.55
C GLU A 39 -3.61 3.59 -18.34
N GLY A 40 -4.87 3.92 -18.65
CA GLY A 40 -5.99 2.97 -18.55
C GLY A 40 -6.63 2.87 -17.16
N LEU A 41 -6.08 3.55 -16.14
CA LEU A 41 -6.72 3.65 -14.84
C LEU A 41 -7.84 4.71 -14.83
N PRO A 42 -8.89 4.54 -14.01
CA PRO A 42 -9.86 5.60 -13.77
C PRO A 42 -9.17 6.90 -13.34
N ASN A 43 -9.72 8.04 -13.77
CA ASN A 43 -9.13 9.33 -13.44
C ASN A 43 -9.09 9.54 -11.91
N TYR A 44 -7.96 10.03 -11.41
CA TYR A 44 -7.67 10.18 -9.98
C TYR A 44 -7.91 8.91 -9.17
N SER A 45 -7.17 7.85 -9.47
CA SER A 45 -7.23 6.60 -8.73
C SER A 45 -5.85 6.11 -8.32
N CYS A 46 -5.83 5.32 -7.23
CA CYS A 46 -4.68 4.51 -6.83
C CYS A 46 -5.00 3.03 -7.05
N ARG A 47 -3.97 2.23 -7.28
CA ARG A 47 -4.09 0.78 -7.41
C ARG A 47 -2.97 0.08 -6.65
N LEU A 48 -3.33 -0.97 -5.94
CA LEU A 48 -2.40 -2.02 -5.51
C LEU A 48 -2.72 -3.31 -6.27
N ASP A 49 -1.69 -4.04 -6.66
CA ASP A 49 -1.79 -5.39 -7.22
C ASP A 49 -0.92 -6.35 -6.42
N SER A 50 -1.38 -7.59 -6.29
CA SER A 50 -0.62 -8.69 -5.72
C SER A 50 -0.35 -9.73 -6.80
N ASP A 51 0.77 -10.45 -6.65
CA ASP A 51 1.11 -11.61 -7.49
C ASP A 51 0.04 -12.73 -7.45
N ASP A 52 -0.81 -12.75 -6.41
CA ASP A 52 -1.96 -13.66 -6.32
C ASP A 52 -3.12 -13.29 -7.27
N GLY A 53 -3.00 -12.17 -8.00
CA GLY A 53 -4.00 -11.64 -8.93
C GLY A 53 -5.02 -10.70 -8.30
N SER A 54 -4.96 -10.48 -6.99
CA SER A 54 -5.84 -9.55 -6.27
C SER A 54 -5.48 -8.11 -6.59
N VAL A 55 -6.52 -7.28 -6.68
CA VAL A 55 -6.38 -5.85 -7.01
C VAL A 55 -7.22 -5.02 -6.05
N LEU A 56 -6.59 -4.01 -5.44
CA LEU A 56 -7.30 -2.95 -4.74
C LEU A 56 -7.26 -1.68 -5.58
N LEU A 57 -8.40 -1.33 -6.18
CA LEU A 57 -8.59 -0.09 -6.92
C LEU A 57 -9.33 0.92 -6.06
N LEU A 58 -8.78 2.13 -5.95
CA LEU A 58 -9.31 3.21 -5.12
C LEU A 58 -9.54 4.45 -6.01
N PRO A 59 -10.68 4.56 -6.71
CA PRO A 59 -11.06 5.77 -7.42
C PRO A 59 -11.41 6.89 -6.43
N LEU A 60 -10.95 8.12 -6.67
CA LEU A 60 -11.20 9.23 -5.74
C LEU A 60 -12.69 9.48 -5.52
N ASP A 61 -13.53 9.32 -6.54
CA ASP A 61 -14.99 9.55 -6.41
C ASP A 61 -15.64 8.68 -5.33
N ASP A 62 -15.14 7.47 -5.11
CA ASP A 62 -15.68 6.53 -4.12
C ASP A 62 -15.13 6.75 -2.71
N TRP A 63 -14.07 7.56 -2.59
CA TRP A 63 -13.27 7.71 -1.37
C TRP A 63 -13.15 9.14 -0.86
N VAL A 64 -13.59 10.13 -1.63
CA VAL A 64 -13.38 11.56 -1.33
C VAL A 64 -13.96 11.97 0.02
N ASP A 65 -15.08 11.38 0.43
CA ASP A 65 -15.79 11.71 1.68
C ASP A 65 -15.37 10.82 2.87
N ARG A 66 -14.47 9.86 2.65
CA ARG A 66 -14.01 8.88 3.64
C ARG A 66 -12.51 8.58 3.52
N LEU A 67 -11.73 9.63 3.23
CA LEU A 67 -10.29 9.50 3.02
C LEU A 67 -9.55 8.97 4.26
N ASP A 68 -10.09 9.18 5.45
CA ASP A 68 -9.58 8.67 6.73
C ASP A 68 -9.65 7.14 6.83
N GLU A 69 -10.57 6.49 6.11
CA GLU A 69 -10.70 5.04 6.05
C GLU A 69 -9.68 4.37 5.11
N VAL A 70 -8.99 5.15 4.25
CA VAL A 70 -8.09 4.60 3.23
C VAL A 70 -6.88 3.90 3.86
N MET A 71 -6.23 4.53 4.84
CA MET A 71 -5.04 3.96 5.49
C MET A 71 -5.33 2.61 6.16
N PRO A 72 -6.36 2.46 7.02
CA PRO A 72 -6.67 1.16 7.61
C PRO A 72 -7.10 0.13 6.57
N LEU A 73 -7.84 0.51 5.53
CA LEU A 73 -8.19 -0.40 4.43
C LEU A 73 -6.94 -0.95 3.74
N VAL A 74 -6.02 -0.06 3.31
CA VAL A 74 -4.80 -0.45 2.61
C VAL A 74 -3.95 -1.36 3.50
N ARG A 75 -3.82 -1.03 4.79
CA ARG A 75 -3.07 -1.86 5.73
C ARG A 75 -3.66 -3.27 5.88
N THR A 76 -4.98 -3.38 5.98
CA THR A 76 -5.66 -4.68 6.03
C THR A 76 -5.44 -5.47 4.75
N TRP A 77 -5.68 -4.84 3.60
CA TRP A 77 -5.53 -5.48 2.29
C TRP A 77 -4.10 -5.98 2.06
N LEU A 78 -3.07 -5.18 2.39
CA LEU A 78 -1.68 -5.61 2.31
C LEU A 78 -1.41 -6.86 3.16
N GLY A 79 -2.03 -6.96 4.34
CA GLY A 79 -1.84 -8.09 5.25
C GLY A 79 -2.59 -9.36 4.85
N GLU A 80 -3.64 -9.22 4.05
CA GLU A 80 -4.44 -10.33 3.49
C GLU A 80 -3.80 -10.91 2.22
N HIS A 81 -3.10 -10.07 1.45
CA HIS A 81 -2.62 -10.41 0.10
C HIS A 81 -1.09 -10.52 -0.03
N SER A 82 -0.37 -10.57 1.08
CA SER A 82 1.08 -10.81 1.11
C SER A 82 1.44 -12.04 1.95
N ASP A 83 2.40 -12.82 1.46
CA ASP A 83 3.09 -13.83 2.25
C ASP A 83 4.46 -13.28 2.65
N LEU A 84 4.62 -12.98 3.93
CA LEU A 84 5.86 -12.41 4.47
C LEU A 84 6.97 -13.45 4.67
N LYS A 85 6.68 -14.74 4.47
CA LYS A 85 7.64 -15.80 4.69
C LYS A 85 8.80 -15.71 3.70
N GLY A 86 10.01 -15.66 4.23
CA GLY A 86 11.24 -15.57 3.45
C GLY A 86 11.54 -14.17 2.92
N CYS A 87 10.67 -13.18 3.13
CA CYS A 87 10.93 -11.78 2.76
C CYS A 87 12.12 -11.24 3.57
N LYS A 88 12.96 -10.44 2.90
CA LYS A 88 14.19 -9.90 3.48
C LYS A 88 14.20 -8.39 3.28
N PRO A 89 13.90 -7.59 4.33
CA PRO A 89 13.97 -6.15 4.21
C PRO A 89 15.38 -5.71 3.85
N GLU A 90 15.49 -4.76 2.92
CA GLU A 90 16.76 -4.16 2.55
C GLU A 90 17.35 -3.38 3.74
N LYS A 91 18.68 -3.31 3.80
CA LYS A 91 19.35 -2.48 4.81
C LYS A 91 19.04 -1.01 4.53
N SER A 92 18.34 -0.37 5.46
CA SER A 92 17.92 1.03 5.36
C SER A 92 18.08 1.73 6.71
N HIS A 93 18.16 3.06 6.68
CA HIS A 93 18.03 3.90 7.89
C HIS A 93 16.59 3.97 8.40
N TYR A 94 15.63 3.44 7.65
CA TYR A 94 14.24 3.35 8.06
C TYR A 94 14.09 2.38 9.24
N GLN A 95 13.51 2.84 10.34
CA GLN A 95 13.38 2.07 11.58
C GLN A 95 12.33 0.94 11.49
N GLY A 96 11.55 0.90 10.42
CA GLY A 96 10.44 -0.04 10.27
C GLY A 96 9.14 0.47 10.92
N ASP A 97 8.01 0.10 10.33
CA ASP A 97 6.69 0.20 10.94
C ASP A 97 6.53 -0.93 11.94
N ARG A 98 6.21 -0.61 13.20
CA ARG A 98 6.17 -1.60 14.29
C ARG A 98 5.20 -2.75 14.01
N TYR A 99 4.04 -2.45 13.43
CA TYR A 99 3.04 -3.48 13.13
C TYR A 99 3.54 -4.44 12.05
N TRP A 100 4.10 -3.91 10.96
CA TRP A 100 4.66 -4.75 9.89
C TRP A 100 5.87 -5.55 10.36
N PHE A 101 6.70 -4.96 11.21
CA PHE A 101 7.85 -5.64 11.78
C PHE A 101 7.43 -6.85 12.63
N THR A 102 6.43 -6.70 13.50
CA THR A 102 5.89 -7.82 14.28
C THR A 102 5.32 -8.91 13.38
N ARG A 103 4.49 -8.55 12.37
CA ARG A 103 3.93 -9.52 11.41
C ARG A 103 5.02 -10.27 10.63
N TRP A 104 6.08 -9.58 10.22
CA TRP A 104 7.21 -10.19 9.53
C TRP A 104 7.98 -11.17 10.44
N GLN A 105 8.22 -10.81 11.70
CA GLN A 105 8.86 -11.69 12.67
C GLN A 105 8.03 -12.96 12.94
N GLU A 106 6.71 -12.82 13.07
CA GLU A 106 5.78 -13.95 13.26
C GLU A 106 5.82 -14.93 12.07
N ALA A 107 5.93 -14.43 10.85
CA ALA A 107 6.04 -15.23 9.63
C ALA A 107 7.43 -15.86 9.42
N ASN A 108 8.46 -15.33 10.10
CA ASN A 108 9.86 -15.74 9.96
C ASN A 108 10.47 -16.09 11.34
N PRO A 109 9.94 -17.10 12.05
CA PRO A 109 10.54 -17.57 13.29
C PRO A 109 11.93 -18.18 13.02
N TRP A 110 12.86 -17.87 13.91
CA TRP A 110 14.26 -18.31 13.89
C TRP A 110 14.43 -19.83 13.87
#